data_AF-A0AAV9SE64-F1
#
_entry.id   AF-A0AAV9SE64-F1
#
_cell.length_a   1.000
_cell.length_b   1.000
_cell.length_c   1.000
_cell.angle_alpha   90.00
_cell.angle_beta   90.00
_cell.angle_gamma   90.00
#
_symmetry.space_group_name_H-M   'P 1'
#
loop_
_entity.id
_entity.type
_entity.pdbx_description
1 polymer ?
#
loop_
_entity_poly.entity_id
_entity_poly.type
_entity_poly.pdbx_seq_one_letter_code
_entity_poly.pdbx_strand_id
1 'polypeptide(L)'
;MSPFLRDYMMQNITGIQWVASEAWVTASVFTRREFYPYLGGTIGFGIKKGHIAQLSDYLQTVNPQRYPNNVLVGELWEALYGCTPFPSSANHLPVCSGQEVMLEQHSAYMNTSSPRVAYNVYKAVYAVAHSLHNLLLCQPGNGPFENNSCAQNNNILPWQLQYYLQEVKFNIAGEEVNFDLKGDSVPYYDIINWQRGTAGNIEFVNIGLYDGTKPAGEELVIQEEGIMWAVPAALQGPGKLSVMGSLYAALTVYHVTVVKLAIRQTQ
;
A
#
# COMPACT_ATOMS: atom_id res chain seq x y z
N MET A 1 -6.06 -17.31 -3.06
CA MET A 1 -7.41 -17.09 -2.49
C MET A 1 -7.39 -17.61 -1.06
N SER A 2 -7.82 -16.84 -0.06
CA SER A 2 -7.99 -17.40 1.29
C SER A 2 -9.11 -18.45 1.27
N PRO A 3 -9.04 -19.51 2.08
CA PRO A 3 -10.10 -20.51 2.17
C PRO A 3 -11.48 -19.87 2.44
N PHE A 4 -11.52 -18.87 3.32
CA PHE A 4 -12.72 -18.11 3.65
C PHE A 4 -13.38 -17.45 2.42
N LEU A 5 -12.62 -16.68 1.62
CA LEU A 5 -13.19 -15.99 0.46
C LEU A 5 -13.68 -16.97 -0.60
N ARG A 6 -12.97 -18.08 -0.77
CA ARG A 6 -13.41 -19.15 -1.68
C ARG A 6 -14.78 -19.68 -1.28
N ASP A 7 -14.95 -20.04 -0.01
CA ASP A 7 -16.20 -20.61 0.51
C ASP A 7 -17.34 -19.57 0.47
N TYR A 8 -17.07 -18.33 0.87
CA TYR A 8 -18.01 -17.22 0.79
C TYR A 8 -18.56 -17.01 -0.62
N MET A 9 -17.68 -17.02 -1.63
CA MET A 9 -18.07 -16.88 -3.04
C MET A 9 -18.85 -18.12 -3.53
N MET A 10 -18.49 -19.33 -3.10
CA MET A 10 -19.22 -20.55 -3.44
C MET A 10 -20.65 -20.56 -2.87
N GLN A 11 -20.87 -19.93 -1.71
CA GLN A 11 -22.20 -19.75 -1.12
C GLN A 11 -23.01 -18.62 -1.79
N ASN A 12 -22.42 -17.91 -2.75
CA ASN A 12 -23.04 -16.81 -3.49
C ASN A 12 -23.62 -15.68 -2.60
N ILE A 13 -22.94 -15.39 -1.50
CA ILE A 13 -23.35 -14.34 -0.57
C ILE A 13 -22.99 -12.98 -1.16
N THR A 14 -23.96 -12.07 -1.33
CA THR A 14 -23.76 -10.74 -1.93
C THR A 14 -24.39 -9.63 -1.08
N GLY A 15 -24.04 -8.37 -1.35
CA GLY A 15 -24.62 -7.20 -0.67
C GLY A 15 -24.07 -6.91 0.73
N ILE A 16 -22.95 -7.55 1.12
CA ILE A 16 -22.27 -7.26 2.38
C ILE A 16 -21.42 -6.00 2.21
N GLN A 17 -21.62 -5.03 3.12
CA GLN A 17 -20.76 -3.86 3.20
C GLN A 17 -19.50 -4.20 4.01
N TRP A 18 -18.40 -4.42 3.29
CA TRP A 18 -17.12 -4.73 3.91
C TRP A 18 -16.40 -3.46 4.37
N VAL A 19 -15.75 -3.58 5.55
CA VAL A 19 -14.74 -2.64 6.01
C VAL A 19 -13.40 -3.38 5.99
N ALA A 20 -12.51 -2.96 5.09
CA ALA A 20 -11.23 -3.59 4.84
C ALA A 20 -10.12 -2.94 5.68
N SER A 21 -9.25 -3.78 6.24
CA SER A 21 -8.01 -3.32 6.84
C SER A 21 -6.99 -2.94 5.76
N GLU A 22 -5.99 -2.17 6.18
CA GLU A 22 -4.90 -1.71 5.31
C GLU A 22 -4.22 -2.86 4.56
N ALA A 23 -4.00 -3.98 5.24
CA ALA A 23 -3.30 -5.13 4.70
C ALA A 23 -3.89 -5.70 3.40
N TRP A 24 -5.19 -5.50 3.11
CA TRP A 24 -5.83 -6.10 1.94
C TRP A 24 -6.68 -5.15 1.09
N VAL A 25 -7.01 -3.95 1.56
CA VAL A 25 -7.85 -3.00 0.80
C VAL A 25 -7.26 -2.60 -0.55
N THR A 26 -5.93 -2.71 -0.73
CA THR A 26 -5.25 -2.45 -2.02
C THR A 26 -4.57 -3.68 -2.60
N ALA A 27 -4.95 -4.89 -2.18
CA ALA A 27 -4.35 -6.12 -2.69
C ALA A 27 -4.80 -6.40 -4.14
N SER A 28 -3.84 -6.42 -5.06
CA SER A 28 -4.09 -6.57 -6.50
C SER A 28 -4.81 -7.88 -6.87
N VAL A 29 -4.69 -8.91 -6.03
CA VAL A 29 -5.37 -10.21 -6.21
C VAL A 29 -6.89 -10.08 -6.31
N PHE A 30 -7.49 -9.06 -5.68
CA PHE A 30 -8.94 -8.83 -5.69
C PHE A 30 -9.43 -7.93 -6.81
N THR A 31 -8.56 -7.48 -7.70
CA THR A 31 -8.96 -6.57 -8.80
C THR A 31 -9.76 -7.27 -9.89
N ARG A 32 -9.74 -8.60 -9.96
CA ARG A 32 -10.40 -9.34 -11.05
C ARG A 32 -11.92 -9.23 -11.00
N ARG A 33 -12.54 -9.33 -12.18
CA ARG A 33 -13.98 -9.15 -12.38
C ARG A 33 -14.82 -10.13 -11.57
N GLU A 34 -14.32 -11.35 -11.32
CA GLU A 34 -15.03 -12.35 -10.52
C GLU A 34 -15.28 -11.93 -9.07
N PHE A 35 -14.52 -10.98 -8.53
CA PHE A 35 -14.65 -10.53 -7.14
C PHE A 35 -15.70 -9.43 -6.94
N TYR A 36 -16.00 -8.65 -7.98
CA TYR A 36 -16.86 -7.49 -7.85
C TYR A 36 -18.25 -7.80 -7.28
N PRO A 37 -18.96 -8.89 -7.68
CA PRO A 37 -20.28 -9.21 -7.12
C PRO A 37 -20.29 -9.42 -5.60
N TYR A 38 -19.13 -9.78 -5.04
CA TYR A 38 -18.96 -10.21 -3.65
C TYR A 38 -18.33 -9.11 -2.77
N LEU A 39 -17.41 -8.34 -3.35
CA LEU A 39 -16.58 -7.37 -2.63
C LEU A 39 -16.76 -5.93 -3.13
N GLY A 40 -17.60 -5.70 -4.14
CA GLY A 40 -17.91 -4.38 -4.65
C GLY A 40 -18.49 -3.48 -3.55
N GLY A 41 -18.01 -2.25 -3.49
CA GLY A 41 -18.39 -1.26 -2.49
C GLY A 41 -17.66 -1.38 -1.15
N THR A 42 -16.70 -2.30 -1.00
CA THR A 42 -15.78 -2.34 0.16
C THR A 42 -15.18 -0.95 0.43
N ILE A 43 -15.09 -0.56 1.70
CA ILE A 43 -14.43 0.68 2.16
C ILE A 43 -13.27 0.30 3.08
N GLY A 44 -12.12 0.96 2.98
CA GLY A 44 -11.03 0.70 3.92
C GLY A 44 -9.89 1.72 3.85
N PHE A 45 -8.89 1.50 4.68
CA PHE A 45 -7.76 2.41 4.86
C PHE A 45 -6.56 2.00 4.03
N GLY A 46 -6.21 2.74 2.99
CA GLY A 46 -4.98 2.51 2.25
C GLY A 46 -3.84 3.40 2.75
N ILE A 47 -2.63 2.87 2.93
CA ILE A 47 -1.42 3.71 3.10
C ILE A 47 -1.38 4.74 1.98
N LYS A 48 -1.19 6.02 2.29
CA LYS A 48 -1.13 7.10 1.30
C LYS A 48 -0.32 6.72 0.04
N LYS A 49 -0.88 6.99 -1.14
CA LYS A 49 -0.13 6.83 -2.40
C LYS A 49 1.07 7.77 -2.42
N GLY A 50 2.24 7.23 -2.76
CA GLY A 50 3.44 8.01 -2.99
C GLY A 50 3.88 8.01 -4.45
N HIS A 51 4.98 8.71 -4.70
CA HIS A 51 5.64 8.74 -6.01
C HIS A 51 7.12 8.41 -5.86
N ILE A 52 7.60 7.47 -6.65
CA ILE A 52 9.03 7.14 -6.75
C ILE A 52 9.43 7.32 -8.21
N ALA A 53 10.16 8.41 -8.47
CA ALA A 53 10.63 8.72 -9.81
C ALA A 53 11.49 7.56 -10.36
N GLN A 54 11.28 7.22 -11.64
CA GLN A 54 12.02 6.17 -12.36
C GLN A 54 11.91 4.76 -11.76
N LEU A 55 10.98 4.49 -10.83
CA LEU A 55 10.80 3.16 -10.27
C LEU A 55 10.48 2.13 -11.36
N SER A 56 9.55 2.46 -12.27
CA SER A 56 9.20 1.59 -13.39
C SER A 56 10.41 1.25 -14.25
N ASP A 57 11.20 2.27 -14.60
CA ASP A 57 12.39 2.11 -15.43
C ASP A 57 13.42 1.22 -14.74
N TYR A 58 13.66 1.44 -13.44
CA TYR A 58 14.57 0.63 -12.65
C TYR A 58 14.13 -0.85 -12.59
N LEU A 59 12.86 -1.13 -12.29
CA LEU A 59 12.33 -2.50 -12.19
C LEU A 59 12.51 -3.28 -13.50
N GLN A 60 12.38 -2.62 -14.66
CA GLN A 60 12.63 -3.24 -15.96
C GLN A 60 14.08 -3.66 -16.18
N THR A 61 15.03 -3.05 -15.46
CA THR A 61 16.45 -3.41 -15.56
C THR A 61 16.87 -4.55 -14.64
N VAL A 62 15.99 -5.03 -13.76
CA VAL A 62 16.30 -6.09 -12.79
C VAL A 62 16.30 -7.45 -13.49
N ASN A 63 17.49 -8.03 -13.65
CA ASN A 63 17.66 -9.35 -14.24
C ASN A 63 18.82 -10.16 -13.63
N PRO A 64 18.86 -11.48 -13.83
CA PRO A 64 19.87 -12.35 -13.23
C PRO A 64 21.27 -12.10 -13.78
N GLN A 65 21.43 -11.54 -14.99
CA GLN A 65 22.76 -11.18 -15.51
C GLN A 65 23.34 -9.95 -14.78
N ARG A 66 22.49 -8.97 -14.44
CA ARG A 66 22.89 -7.77 -13.70
C ARG A 66 23.11 -8.06 -12.21
N TYR A 67 22.36 -9.00 -11.65
CA TYR A 67 22.43 -9.39 -10.24
C TYR A 67 22.65 -10.91 -10.07
N PRO A 68 23.79 -11.45 -10.54
CA PRO A 68 24.01 -12.90 -10.63
C PRO A 68 24.12 -13.59 -9.27
N ASN A 69 24.45 -12.84 -8.22
CA ASN A 69 24.58 -13.38 -6.86
C ASN A 69 23.35 -13.11 -5.99
N ASN A 70 22.28 -12.52 -6.55
CA ASN A 70 21.08 -12.19 -5.80
C ASN A 70 20.03 -13.30 -5.98
N VAL A 71 19.88 -14.13 -4.96
CA VAL A 71 18.94 -15.26 -4.95
C VAL A 71 17.50 -14.78 -5.17
N LEU A 72 17.10 -13.64 -4.61
CA LEU A 72 15.75 -13.09 -4.76
C LEU A 72 15.45 -12.67 -6.20
N VAL A 73 16.46 -12.21 -6.94
CA VAL A 73 16.31 -11.91 -8.38
C VAL A 73 16.11 -13.21 -9.16
N GLY A 74 16.78 -14.29 -8.75
CA GLY A 74 16.58 -15.62 -9.33
C GLY A 74 15.16 -16.14 -9.14
N GLU A 75 14.68 -16.16 -7.89
CA GLU A 75 13.32 -16.59 -7.54
C GLU A 75 12.24 -15.74 -8.21
N LEU A 76 12.46 -14.42 -8.29
CA LEU A 76 11.57 -13.51 -9.01
C LEU A 76 11.46 -13.92 -10.48
N TRP A 77 12.59 -14.19 -11.13
CA TRP A 77 12.60 -14.59 -12.54
C TRP A 77 11.96 -15.95 -12.79
N GLU A 78 12.13 -16.91 -11.87
CA GLU A 78 11.41 -18.19 -11.89
C GLU A 78 9.90 -17.98 -11.78
N ALA A 79 9.45 -17.12 -10.87
CA ALA A 79 8.03 -16.86 -10.64
C ALA A 79 7.36 -16.10 -11.80
N LEU A 80 8.10 -15.16 -12.43
CA LEU A 80 7.60 -14.36 -13.54
C LEU A 80 7.62 -15.17 -14.85
N TYR A 81 8.76 -15.74 -15.21
CA TYR A 81 8.96 -16.29 -16.55
C TYR A 81 8.92 -17.82 -16.62
N GLY A 82 8.86 -18.52 -15.49
CA GLY A 82 8.89 -19.98 -15.46
C GLY A 82 10.22 -20.56 -15.97
N CYS A 83 11.32 -19.83 -15.81
CA CYS A 83 12.67 -20.23 -16.18
C CYS A 83 13.62 -20.11 -14.98
N THR A 84 14.70 -20.88 -14.93
CA THR A 84 15.71 -20.78 -13.86
C THR A 84 17.01 -20.15 -14.37
N PRO A 85 17.56 -19.13 -13.67
CA PRO A 85 18.88 -18.60 -14.00
C PRO A 85 20.02 -19.44 -13.45
N PHE A 86 19.73 -20.36 -12.51
CA PHE A 86 20.71 -21.23 -11.86
C PHE A 86 20.37 -22.70 -12.17
N PRO A 87 20.68 -23.19 -13.38
CA PRO A 87 20.35 -24.55 -13.77
C PRO A 87 21.03 -25.56 -12.85
N SER A 88 20.24 -26.48 -12.31
CA SER A 88 20.71 -27.62 -11.53
C SER A 88 20.10 -28.90 -12.11
N SER A 89 20.76 -30.05 -11.89
CA SER A 89 20.26 -31.35 -12.34
C SER A 89 18.91 -31.75 -11.72
N ALA A 90 18.48 -31.06 -10.65
CA ALA A 90 17.20 -31.26 -9.98
C ALA A 90 16.08 -30.34 -10.52
N ASN A 91 16.43 -29.25 -11.20
CA ASN A 91 15.45 -28.28 -11.69
C ASN A 91 15.04 -28.62 -13.13
N HIS A 92 13.75 -28.91 -13.33
CA HIS A 92 13.17 -29.17 -14.65
C HIS A 92 12.80 -27.90 -15.43
N LEU A 93 13.10 -26.70 -14.89
CA LEU A 93 12.80 -25.44 -15.55
C LEU A 93 13.80 -25.16 -16.68
N PRO A 94 13.36 -24.56 -17.80
CA PRO A 94 14.27 -24.09 -18.84
C PRO A 94 15.18 -22.99 -18.30
N VAL A 95 16.35 -22.83 -18.93
CA VAL A 95 17.31 -21.78 -18.55
C VAL A 95 16.80 -20.41 -18.99
N CYS A 96 16.88 -19.41 -18.12
CA CYS A 96 16.58 -18.02 -18.48
C CYS A 96 17.63 -17.44 -19.43
N SER A 97 17.18 -16.82 -20.51
CA SER A 97 18.03 -16.06 -21.45
C SER A 97 18.44 -14.69 -20.92
N GLY A 98 17.64 -14.10 -20.03
CA GLY A 98 17.77 -12.72 -19.54
C GLY A 98 17.20 -11.67 -20.49
N GLN A 99 16.57 -12.09 -21.60
CA GLN A 99 15.96 -11.24 -22.63
C GLN A 99 14.46 -11.50 -22.80
N GLU A 100 13.84 -12.19 -21.84
CA GLU A 100 12.44 -12.54 -21.84
C GLU A 100 11.57 -11.29 -21.97
N VAL A 101 10.56 -11.38 -22.84
CA VAL A 101 9.62 -10.28 -23.06
C VAL A 101 8.72 -10.16 -21.85
N MET A 102 8.70 -8.96 -21.28
CA MET A 102 7.88 -8.64 -20.13
C MET A 102 6.39 -8.71 -20.50
N LEU A 103 5.65 -9.61 -19.84
CA LEU A 103 4.21 -9.76 -20.04
C LEU A 103 3.45 -8.84 -19.07
N GLU A 104 2.42 -8.12 -19.55
CA GLU A 104 1.49 -7.33 -18.71
C GLU A 104 0.85 -8.18 -17.59
N GLN A 105 0.80 -9.50 -17.76
CA GLN A 105 0.26 -10.47 -16.82
C GLN A 105 1.08 -10.59 -15.51
N HIS A 106 2.28 -9.99 -15.44
CA HIS A 106 3.11 -9.87 -14.22
C HIS A 106 2.69 -8.69 -13.32
N SER A 107 1.43 -8.31 -13.40
CA SER A 107 0.87 -7.00 -13.06
C SER A 107 1.13 -6.53 -11.62
N ALA A 108 1.42 -7.39 -10.65
CA ALA A 108 1.70 -6.95 -9.28
C ALA A 108 3.11 -6.34 -9.14
N TYR A 109 4.14 -6.91 -9.76
CA TYR A 109 5.52 -6.44 -9.65
C TYR A 109 5.73 -5.12 -10.40
N MET A 110 5.18 -5.03 -11.62
CA MET A 110 5.34 -3.85 -12.49
C MET A 110 4.33 -2.73 -12.23
N ASN A 111 3.32 -2.94 -11.37
CA ASN A 111 2.36 -1.88 -11.05
C ASN A 111 2.99 -0.83 -10.14
N THR A 112 3.64 0.14 -10.79
CA THR A 112 4.27 1.32 -10.19
C THR A 112 3.37 2.55 -10.26
N SER A 113 2.12 2.41 -10.72
CA SER A 113 1.20 3.54 -10.91
C SER A 113 0.81 4.23 -9.59
N SER A 114 0.94 3.54 -8.46
CA SER A 114 0.56 4.04 -7.14
C SER A 114 1.27 3.25 -6.02
N PRO A 115 2.60 3.38 -5.86
CA PRO A 115 3.32 2.70 -4.78
C PRO A 115 2.83 3.20 -3.42
N ARG A 116 2.50 2.26 -2.54
CA ARG A 116 2.06 2.54 -1.16
C ARG A 116 3.12 2.01 -0.18
N VAL A 117 3.12 0.70 0.06
CA VAL A 117 4.12 0.02 0.89
C VAL A 117 5.55 0.26 0.36
N ALA A 118 5.75 0.16 -0.96
CA ALA A 118 7.05 0.45 -1.58
C ALA A 118 7.53 1.89 -1.33
N TYR A 119 6.61 2.85 -1.24
CA TYR A 119 6.94 4.23 -0.91
C TYR A 119 7.31 4.40 0.57
N ASN A 120 6.70 3.65 1.49
CA ASN A 120 7.16 3.62 2.88
C ASN A 120 8.57 3.01 3.01
N VAL A 121 8.90 1.96 2.24
CA VAL A 121 10.28 1.42 2.19
C VAL A 121 11.25 2.49 1.66
N TYR A 122 10.86 3.20 0.60
CA TYR A 122 11.65 4.30 0.06
C TYR A 122 11.90 5.40 1.10
N LYS A 123 10.86 5.84 1.82
CA LYS A 123 10.98 6.82 2.91
C LYS A 123 11.86 6.31 4.06
N ALA A 124 11.77 5.03 4.41
CA ALA A 124 12.59 4.44 5.48
C ALA A 124 14.09 4.47 5.13
N VAL A 125 14.45 4.15 3.88
CA VAL A 125 15.85 4.26 3.41
C VAL A 125 16.32 5.72 3.46
N TYR A 126 15.48 6.67 3.05
CA TYR A 126 15.79 8.09 3.15
C TYR A 126 15.93 8.55 4.60
N ALA A 127 15.10 8.08 5.52
CA ALA A 127 15.23 8.40 6.94
C ALA A 127 16.59 7.96 7.50
N VAL A 128 17.03 6.73 7.17
CA VAL A 128 18.37 6.25 7.54
C VAL A 128 19.47 7.09 6.89
N ALA A 129 19.34 7.42 5.60
CA ALA A 129 20.32 8.23 4.88
C ALA A 129 20.45 9.65 5.47
N HIS A 130 19.33 10.32 5.75
CA HIS A 130 19.32 11.64 6.40
C HIS A 130 19.86 11.59 7.83
N SER A 131 19.56 10.53 8.59
CA SER A 131 20.09 10.34 9.94
C SER A 131 21.60 10.17 9.93
N LEU A 132 22.11 9.35 9.00
CA LEU A 132 23.54 9.16 8.81
C LEU A 132 24.22 10.46 8.34
N HIS A 133 23.56 11.20 7.45
CA HIS A 133 24.05 12.51 6.99
C HIS A 133 24.20 13.49 8.16
N ASN A 134 23.18 13.61 9.01
CA ASN A 134 23.21 14.47 10.20
C ASN A 134 24.30 14.03 11.18
N LEU A 135 24.47 12.73 11.38
CA LEU A 135 25.53 12.16 12.22
C LEU A 135 26.92 12.55 11.71
N LEU A 136 27.15 12.45 10.39
CA LEU A 136 28.43 12.77 9.76
C LEU A 136 28.73 14.27 9.71
N LEU A 137 27.70 15.13 9.69
CA LEU A 137 27.84 16.59 9.71
C LEU A 137 27.93 17.18 11.12
N CYS A 138 27.88 16.34 12.16
CA CYS A 138 27.99 16.78 13.54
C CYS A 138 29.25 17.60 13.77
N GLN A 139 29.09 18.80 14.37
CA GLN A 139 30.20 19.67 14.71
C GLN A 139 30.72 19.36 16.12
N PRO A 140 32.04 19.19 16.32
CA PRO A 140 32.61 18.97 17.64
C PRO A 140 32.17 20.04 18.65
N GLY A 141 31.66 19.60 19.81
CA GLY A 141 31.14 20.49 20.86
C GLY A 141 29.65 20.82 20.76
N ASN A 142 28.98 20.40 19.68
CA ASN A 142 27.54 20.53 19.46
C ASN A 142 26.86 19.16 19.25
N GLY A 143 27.55 18.07 19.54
CA GLY A 143 27.02 16.73 19.35
C GLY A 143 26.07 16.30 20.47
N PRO A 144 25.21 15.30 20.23
CA PRO A 144 24.21 14.86 21.19
C PRO A 144 24.73 13.88 22.26
N PHE A 145 26.00 13.49 22.19
CA PHE A 145 26.59 12.49 23.08
C PHE A 145 27.34 13.15 24.25
N GLU A 146 27.87 12.35 25.18
CA GLU A 146 28.60 12.84 26.36
C GLU A 146 29.65 13.91 25.99
N ASN A 147 29.72 14.97 26.79
CA ASN A 147 30.58 16.14 26.57
C ASN A 147 30.35 16.85 25.22
N ASN A 148 29.11 16.83 24.73
CA ASN A 148 28.70 17.34 23.42
C ASN A 148 29.53 16.77 22.26
N SER A 149 29.90 15.50 22.38
CA SER A 149 30.75 14.82 21.39
C SER A 149 29.93 14.31 20.21
N CYS A 150 30.61 14.15 19.08
CA CYS A 150 30.08 13.55 17.85
C CYS A 150 30.53 12.08 17.74
N ALA A 151 29.80 11.30 16.94
CA ALA A 151 30.24 9.96 16.58
C ALA A 151 31.53 10.01 15.74
N GLN A 152 32.35 8.96 15.82
CA GLN A 152 33.55 8.86 15.00
C GLN A 152 33.18 8.36 13.60
N ASN A 153 33.52 9.12 12.56
CA ASN A 153 33.11 8.81 11.18
C ASN A 153 33.54 7.42 10.69
N ASN A 154 34.64 6.87 11.20
CA ASN A 154 35.17 5.56 10.85
C ASN A 154 34.65 4.41 11.73
N ASN A 155 33.90 4.71 12.78
CA ASN A 155 33.39 3.72 13.73
C ASN A 155 32.04 4.18 14.30
N ILE A 156 31.01 4.16 13.44
CA ILE A 156 29.65 4.51 13.81
C ILE A 156 28.98 3.29 14.45
N LEU A 157 28.54 3.44 15.69
CA LEU A 157 27.82 2.40 16.41
C LEU A 157 26.30 2.51 16.12
N PRO A 158 25.56 1.39 16.04
CA PRO A 158 24.12 1.42 15.74
C PRO A 158 23.30 2.31 16.68
N TRP A 159 23.63 2.36 17.98
CA TRP A 159 22.93 3.20 18.96
C TRP A 159 23.16 4.70 18.73
N GLN A 160 24.31 5.09 18.14
CA GLN A 160 24.56 6.49 17.78
C GLN A 160 23.64 6.90 16.64
N LEU A 161 23.48 6.03 15.64
CA LEU A 161 22.55 6.26 14.54
C LEU A 161 21.09 6.27 15.02
N GLN A 162 20.74 5.44 16.00
CA GLN A 162 19.39 5.41 16.60
C GLN A 162 18.96 6.78 17.13
N TYR A 163 19.87 7.52 17.79
CA TYR A 163 19.57 8.87 18.25
C TYR A 163 19.21 9.80 17.08
N TYR A 164 20.02 9.80 16.02
CA TYR A 164 19.75 10.65 14.86
C TYR A 164 18.49 10.22 14.10
N LEU A 165 18.14 8.93 14.12
CA LEU A 165 16.89 8.41 13.57
C LEU A 165 15.66 8.92 14.32
N GLN A 166 15.73 9.00 15.65
CA GLN A 166 14.62 9.52 16.47
C GLN A 166 14.38 11.01 16.22
N GLU A 167 15.45 11.78 15.99
CA GLU A 167 15.39 13.22 15.79
C GLU A 167 15.30 13.62 14.29
N VAL A 168 15.29 12.64 13.37
CA VAL A 168 15.37 12.95 11.94
C VAL A 168 14.11 13.65 11.47
N LYS A 169 14.32 14.76 10.75
CA LYS A 169 13.27 15.53 10.12
C LYS A 169 13.71 15.94 8.73
N PHE A 170 12.97 15.52 7.70
CA PHE A 170 13.27 15.85 6.32
C PHE A 170 12.00 15.96 5.47
N ASN A 171 12.12 16.58 4.30
CA ASN A 171 11.03 16.66 3.33
C ASN A 171 11.34 15.78 2.12
N ILE A 172 10.35 15.01 1.66
CA ILE A 172 10.44 14.22 0.44
C ILE A 172 9.14 14.37 -0.36
N ALA A 173 9.26 14.85 -1.60
CA ALA A 173 8.14 15.11 -2.49
C ALA A 173 7.01 15.97 -1.87
N GLY A 174 7.36 16.96 -1.02
CA GLY A 174 6.39 17.83 -0.36
C GLY A 174 5.81 17.26 0.94
N GLU A 175 6.21 16.05 1.34
CA GLU A 175 5.81 15.43 2.59
C GLU A 175 6.90 15.59 3.64
N GLU A 176 6.55 16.07 4.82
CA GLU A 176 7.44 16.05 5.98
C GLU A 176 7.45 14.65 6.60
N VAL A 177 8.64 14.10 6.81
CA VAL A 177 8.85 12.81 7.47
C VAL A 177 9.56 13.07 8.80
N ASN A 178 8.95 12.60 9.88
CA ASN A 178 9.45 12.63 11.24
C ASN A 178 8.83 11.45 12.03
N PHE A 179 9.31 11.26 13.25
CA PHE A 179 8.83 10.21 14.15
C PHE A 179 8.48 10.81 15.51
N ASP A 180 7.52 10.21 16.19
CA ASP A 180 7.21 10.54 17.57
C ASP A 180 8.19 9.88 18.55
N LEU A 181 7.97 10.08 19.85
CA LEU A 181 8.84 9.52 20.91
C LEU A 181 8.88 7.98 20.93
N LYS A 182 7.89 7.31 20.33
CA LYS A 182 7.84 5.85 20.20
C LYS A 182 8.45 5.35 18.90
N GLY A 183 8.83 6.26 18.00
CA GLY A 183 9.34 5.94 16.66
C GLY A 183 8.23 5.78 15.62
N ASP A 184 6.99 6.16 15.94
CA ASP A 184 5.86 6.08 15.02
C ASP A 184 5.86 7.30 14.09
N SER A 185 5.66 7.06 12.79
CA SER A 185 5.44 8.16 11.84
C SER A 185 4.02 8.70 11.97
N VAL A 186 3.84 9.99 11.68
CA VAL A 186 2.50 10.61 11.62
C VAL A 186 1.54 9.78 10.73
N PRO A 187 0.39 9.33 11.26
CA PRO A 187 -0.50 8.46 10.51
C PRO A 187 -1.27 9.26 9.45
N TYR A 188 -1.14 8.83 8.20
CA TYR A 188 -1.86 9.40 7.06
C TYR A 188 -2.34 8.28 6.14
N TYR A 189 -3.65 8.20 5.90
CA TYR A 189 -4.26 7.16 5.09
C TYR A 189 -5.22 7.74 4.06
N ASP A 190 -5.28 7.11 2.89
CA ASP A 190 -6.37 7.32 1.94
C ASP A 190 -7.57 6.46 2.35
N ILE A 191 -8.78 6.98 2.20
CA ILE A 191 -10.00 6.18 2.34
C ILE A 191 -10.37 5.63 0.97
N ILE A 192 -10.30 4.32 0.82
CA ILE A 192 -10.47 3.63 -0.47
C ILE A 192 -11.85 2.99 -0.54
N ASN A 193 -12.52 3.17 -1.67
CA ASN A 193 -13.74 2.46 -2.02
C ASN A 193 -13.54 1.62 -3.29
N TRP A 194 -14.08 0.40 -3.27
CA TRP A 194 -13.95 -0.56 -4.36
C TRP A 194 -15.06 -0.35 -5.38
N GLN A 195 -14.72 0.30 -6.49
CA GLN A 195 -15.67 0.68 -7.53
C GLN A 195 -15.52 -0.18 -8.80
N ARG A 196 -16.56 -0.20 -9.64
CA ARG A 196 -16.55 -0.98 -10.87
C ARG A 196 -15.85 -0.21 -11.97
N GLY A 197 -14.72 -0.73 -12.44
CA GLY A 197 -14.06 -0.21 -13.64
C GLY A 197 -14.85 -0.46 -14.91
N THR A 198 -14.45 0.17 -16.01
CA THR A 198 -15.11 0.02 -17.33
C THR A 198 -15.05 -1.41 -17.86
N ALA A 199 -13.98 -2.12 -17.53
CA ALA A 199 -13.82 -3.54 -17.80
C ALA A 199 -14.66 -4.41 -16.84
N GLY A 200 -15.23 -3.88 -15.76
CA GLY A 200 -15.93 -4.67 -14.74
C GLY A 200 -14.98 -5.27 -13.68
N ASN A 201 -13.70 -4.92 -13.73
CA ASN A 201 -12.72 -5.17 -12.67
C ASN A 201 -13.00 -4.25 -11.47
N ILE A 202 -12.39 -4.55 -10.33
CA ILE A 202 -12.40 -3.66 -9.17
C ILE A 202 -11.32 -2.60 -9.35
N GLU A 203 -11.70 -1.34 -9.17
CA GLU A 203 -10.81 -0.19 -9.11
C GLU A 203 -10.81 0.40 -7.70
N PHE A 204 -9.61 0.74 -7.21
CA PHE A 204 -9.41 1.33 -5.90
C PHE A 204 -9.52 2.85 -6.01
N VAL A 205 -10.69 3.40 -5.69
CA VAL A 205 -10.97 4.83 -5.80
C VAL A 205 -10.77 5.49 -4.45
N ASN A 206 -10.01 6.58 -4.41
CA ASN A 206 -9.87 7.40 -3.22
C ASN A 206 -11.12 8.27 -3.04
N ILE A 207 -11.78 8.14 -1.89
CA ILE A 207 -13.00 8.88 -1.51
C ILE A 207 -12.79 9.73 -0.26
N GLY A 208 -11.56 9.88 0.23
CA GLY A 208 -11.32 10.60 1.47
C GLY A 208 -9.92 10.40 2.03
N LEU A 209 -9.68 10.94 3.22
CA LEU A 209 -8.41 10.78 3.91
C LEU A 209 -8.59 10.73 5.41
N TYR A 210 -7.61 10.11 6.06
CA TYR A 210 -7.37 10.25 7.49
C TYR A 210 -6.04 10.97 7.70
N ASP A 211 -6.05 12.09 8.42
CA ASP A 211 -4.88 12.90 8.75
C ASP A 211 -4.72 13.01 10.26
N GLY A 212 -3.78 12.23 10.81
CA GLY A 212 -3.49 12.20 12.23
C GLY A 212 -2.84 13.46 12.81
N THR A 213 -2.55 14.47 11.98
CA THR A 213 -2.12 15.79 12.48
C THR A 213 -3.30 16.66 12.92
N LYS A 214 -4.54 16.27 12.59
CA LYS A 214 -5.73 17.05 12.90
C LYS A 214 -6.23 16.82 14.33
N PRO A 215 -7.03 17.77 14.87
CA PRO A 215 -7.68 17.59 16.16
C PRO A 215 -8.64 16.40 16.19
N ALA A 216 -8.90 15.91 17.41
CA ALA A 216 -9.84 14.82 17.66
C ALA A 216 -11.23 15.11 17.06
N GLY A 217 -11.66 14.23 16.14
CA GLY A 217 -12.93 14.33 15.42
C GLY A 217 -12.84 14.96 14.02
N GLU A 218 -11.71 15.55 13.66
CA GLU A 218 -11.46 16.20 12.36
C GLU A 218 -10.45 15.44 11.48
N GLU A 219 -9.90 14.32 11.97
CA GLU A 219 -8.89 13.55 11.26
C GLU A 219 -9.46 12.85 10.03
N LEU A 220 -10.72 12.41 10.09
CA LEU A 220 -11.38 11.64 9.05
C LEU A 220 -12.29 12.51 8.16
N VAL A 221 -11.93 12.63 6.89
CA VAL A 221 -12.73 13.30 5.86
C VAL A 221 -13.14 12.29 4.81
N ILE A 222 -14.44 12.16 4.55
CA ILE A 222 -15.00 11.25 3.54
C ILE A 222 -15.94 12.04 2.63
N GLN A 223 -15.78 11.88 1.32
CA GLN A 223 -16.64 12.41 0.26
C GLN A 223 -17.77 11.42 0.02
N GLU A 224 -18.91 11.63 0.67
CA GLU A 224 -20.02 10.67 0.71
C GLU A 224 -20.64 10.43 -0.68
N GLU A 225 -20.63 11.45 -1.54
CA GLU A 225 -21.14 11.39 -2.90
C GLU A 225 -20.29 10.48 -3.80
N GLY A 226 -19.03 10.28 -3.44
CA GLY A 226 -18.11 9.40 -4.16
C GLY A 226 -18.24 7.93 -3.77
N ILE A 227 -19.05 7.57 -2.77
CA ILE A 227 -19.14 6.20 -2.25
C ILE A 227 -20.07 5.34 -3.11
N MET A 228 -19.55 4.22 -3.60
CA MET A 228 -20.35 3.13 -4.13
C MET A 228 -20.59 2.10 -3.03
N TRP A 229 -21.85 1.94 -2.62
CA TRP A 229 -22.26 0.99 -1.59
C TRP A 229 -22.43 -0.43 -2.13
N ALA A 230 -22.25 -1.43 -1.27
CA ALA A 230 -22.59 -2.80 -1.62
C ALA A 230 -24.10 -2.92 -1.94
N VAL A 231 -24.44 -3.41 -3.14
CA VAL A 231 -25.83 -3.60 -3.55
C VAL A 231 -26.14 -5.09 -3.62
N PRO A 232 -27.17 -5.59 -2.92
CA PRO A 232 -27.63 -6.97 -3.05
C PRO A 232 -27.96 -7.33 -4.49
N ALA A 233 -27.60 -8.54 -4.94
CA ALA A 233 -27.84 -8.99 -6.32
C ALA A 233 -29.31 -8.85 -6.77
N ALA A 234 -30.27 -8.98 -5.83
CA ALA A 234 -31.70 -8.85 -6.10
C ALA A 234 -32.15 -7.44 -6.57
N LEU A 235 -31.32 -6.42 -6.34
CA LEU A 235 -31.60 -5.01 -6.65
C LEU A 235 -30.84 -4.50 -7.89
N GLN A 236 -29.95 -5.29 -8.49
CA GLN A 236 -29.08 -4.88 -9.62
C GLN A 236 -29.74 -4.98 -11.02
N GLY A 237 -31.09 -4.95 -11.12
CA GLY A 237 -31.81 -5.09 -12.39
C GLY A 237 -32.23 -3.75 -13.04
N PRO A 238 -32.27 -3.63 -14.38
CA PRO A 238 -32.74 -2.43 -15.06
C PRO A 238 -34.20 -2.14 -14.69
N GLY A 239 -34.47 -0.93 -14.19
CA GLY A 239 -35.81 -0.47 -13.77
C GLY A 239 -36.09 -0.52 -12.26
N LYS A 240 -35.25 -1.15 -11.43
CA LYS A 240 -35.45 -1.22 -9.97
C LYS A 240 -34.83 -0.06 -9.17
N LEU A 241 -33.90 0.70 -9.76
CA LEU A 241 -33.27 1.87 -9.10
C LEU A 241 -34.21 3.08 -8.97
N SER A 242 -35.22 3.23 -9.83
CA SER A 242 -36.06 4.44 -9.89
C SER A 242 -37.06 4.58 -8.73
N VAL A 243 -37.33 3.50 -7.97
CA VAL A 243 -38.37 3.49 -6.92
C VAL A 243 -37.79 3.74 -5.51
N MET A 244 -36.46 3.83 -5.36
CA MET A 244 -35.80 3.81 -4.05
C MET A 244 -35.19 5.14 -3.57
N GLY A 245 -35.38 6.28 -4.25
CA GLY A 245 -34.67 7.54 -3.93
C GLY A 245 -34.66 7.94 -2.44
N SER A 246 -35.80 7.85 -1.74
CA SER A 246 -35.89 8.29 -0.34
C SER A 246 -35.43 7.24 0.68
N LEU A 247 -35.61 5.94 0.39
CA LEU A 247 -35.09 4.86 1.25
C LEU A 247 -33.57 4.75 1.11
N TYR A 248 -33.04 4.93 -0.11
CA TYR A 248 -31.61 4.93 -0.36
C TYR A 248 -30.92 6.05 0.41
N ALA A 249 -31.45 7.27 0.42
CA ALA A 249 -30.86 8.36 1.19
C ALA A 249 -30.79 8.03 2.70
N ALA A 250 -31.85 7.51 3.30
CA ALA A 250 -31.85 7.11 4.71
C ALA A 250 -30.90 5.92 5.01
N LEU A 251 -30.85 4.94 4.11
CA LEU A 251 -29.91 3.83 4.17
C LEU A 251 -28.46 4.30 4.00
N THR A 252 -28.20 5.25 3.10
CA THR A 252 -26.88 5.87 2.90
C THR A 252 -26.45 6.59 4.17
N VAL A 253 -27.29 7.42 4.79
CA VAL A 253 -26.95 8.08 6.07
C VAL A 253 -26.68 7.05 7.17
N TYR A 254 -27.48 5.98 7.27
CA TYR A 254 -27.25 4.90 8.23
C TYR A 254 -25.94 4.16 7.97
N HIS A 255 -25.68 3.76 6.72
CA HIS A 255 -24.46 3.07 6.31
C HIS A 255 -23.21 3.94 6.52
N VAL A 256 -23.27 5.24 6.20
CA VAL A 256 -22.21 6.20 6.48
C VAL A 256 -21.92 6.26 7.97
N THR A 257 -22.95 6.37 8.81
CA THR A 257 -22.79 6.49 10.26
C THR A 257 -22.17 5.21 10.85
N VAL A 258 -22.68 4.04 10.46
CA VAL A 258 -22.16 2.74 10.91
C VAL A 258 -20.74 2.50 10.43
N VAL A 259 -20.41 2.87 9.18
CA VAL A 259 -19.05 2.73 8.65
C VAL A 259 -18.10 3.71 9.32
N LYS A 260 -18.48 4.98 9.53
CA LYS A 260 -17.67 5.93 10.31
C LYS A 260 -17.43 5.43 11.74
N LEU A 261 -18.43 4.82 12.38
CA LEU A 261 -18.29 4.20 13.71
C LEU A 261 -17.35 2.98 13.68
N ALA A 262 -17.53 2.06 12.73
CA ALA A 262 -16.67 0.89 12.58
C ALA A 262 -15.22 1.29 12.29
N ILE A 263 -15.03 2.28 11.44
CA ILE A 263 -13.75 2.90 11.13
C ILE A 263 -13.09 3.47 12.39
N ARG A 264 -13.83 4.23 13.20
CA ARG A 264 -13.30 4.80 14.45
C ARG A 264 -12.94 3.73 15.49
N GLN A 265 -13.62 2.58 15.48
CA GLN A 265 -13.31 1.45 16.39
C GLN A 265 -12.12 0.60 15.94
N THR A 266 -11.63 0.77 14.71
CA THR A 266 -10.44 0.07 14.20
C THR A 266 -9.13 0.85 14.42
N GLN A 267 -9.18 1.99 15.09
CA GLN A 267 -8.04 2.74 15.63
C GLN A 267 -7.85 2.46 17.11
#